data_AF-A0A940UD91-F1
#
_entry.id   AF-A0A940UD91-F1
#
_cell.length_a   1.000
_cell.length_b   1.000
_cell.length_c   1.000
_cell.angle_alpha   90.00
_cell.angle_beta   90.00
_cell.angle_gamma   90.00
#
_symmetry.space_group_name_H-M   'P 1'
#
loop_
_entity.id
_entity.type
_entity.pdbx_description
1 polymer ?
#
loop_
_entity_poly.entity_id
_entity_poly.type
_entity_poly.pdbx_seq_one_letter_code
_entity_poly.pdbx_strand_id
1 'polypeptide(L)'
;MEVITTHVNADFDCLGAMIAAKRLYPAALLVFSGSQEKGVRTFLQSHNACAASFTRLKDIDFAAITRLIIVDCQHASRIGPFAEIVARAGLEILVYDHHPDVADQIAATGGVVHACGSTTALMVPLLQAQGVALAPLEATVMLLGIYEDTGNLTFPGTTSADFQAAAWLHEQGGQLSAIAEFLSRELNAGQISLLNDLLHSIKKITVDGLDICVTSAALDYYLSDVSALAQMICDMEGLDNLFMVVGMESRVYVIGRSRTADLNVGEILREFGGGGHASAGSATVKDHTVIQVLAKLEAHLLAKVNPLRTVAAIMSAPVKSISAESSIADARGQLTRYNVNAMPVMAGEKMVGVISRRIVEKALFHGLGDAPVTDYMHTEFIRVAPDTPILKIKEYLAGENQRFAPVFAGDTIVGVVTRTDLLRYISAAEKGSDHDGKSHDNSRDVVSRLKNSLQPETLRILRDLGRIGDQLDLKVYAVGGFVRDLLLGAANFDIDVTVEGDGILFAEIFAAAYGCRVKSHEKFGTAAIVFPGGTKIDVASTRLEYYDSPGVLPTVERSSLKMDLYRRDFTINTLAIALAGAEF
;
A
#
# COMPACT_ATOMS: atom_id res chain seq x y z
N MET A 1 -25.78 27.75 23.55
CA MET A 1 -25.22 28.48 22.39
C MET A 1 -24.73 27.48 21.37
N GLU A 2 -24.71 27.84 20.09
CA GLU A 2 -24.24 26.96 19.02
C GLU A 2 -22.85 27.43 18.55
N VAL A 3 -21.94 26.49 18.30
CA VAL A 3 -20.56 26.79 17.86
C VAL A 3 -20.22 25.94 16.64
N ILE A 4 -19.63 26.57 15.63
CA ILE A 4 -19.02 25.93 14.47
C ILE A 4 -17.51 25.94 14.67
N THR A 5 -16.87 24.78 14.55
CA THR A 5 -15.42 24.62 14.64
C THR A 5 -14.89 23.59 13.65
N THR A 6 -13.57 23.49 13.56
CA THR A 6 -12.84 22.57 12.67
C THR A 6 -11.59 22.06 13.39
N HIS A 7 -10.70 21.31 12.73
CA HIS A 7 -9.43 20.90 13.30
C HIS A 7 -8.43 22.06 13.50
N VAL A 8 -7.44 21.82 14.36
CA VAL A 8 -6.28 22.70 14.52
C VAL A 8 -5.46 22.75 13.23
N ASN A 9 -4.79 23.88 12.97
CA ASN A 9 -4.11 24.13 11.71
C ASN A 9 -5.09 24.12 10.52
N ALA A 10 -6.15 24.93 10.61
CA ALA A 10 -7.20 25.03 9.61
C ALA A 10 -6.66 25.54 8.26
N ASP A 11 -7.00 24.83 7.19
CA ASP A 11 -6.76 25.14 5.77
C ASP A 11 -8.00 25.79 5.12
N PHE A 12 -8.00 25.96 3.80
CA PHE A 12 -9.14 26.57 3.10
C PHE A 12 -10.34 25.65 3.02
N ASP A 13 -10.21 24.32 3.07
CA ASP A 13 -11.40 23.45 3.11
C ASP A 13 -12.11 23.58 4.46
N CYS A 14 -11.33 23.58 5.55
CA CYS A 14 -11.79 23.98 6.87
C CYS A 14 -12.53 25.32 6.85
N LEU A 15 -11.91 26.37 6.29
CA LEU A 15 -12.50 27.71 6.25
C LEU A 15 -13.78 27.76 5.40
N GLY A 16 -13.76 27.13 4.22
CA GLY A 16 -14.89 27.03 3.30
C GLY A 16 -16.08 26.33 3.93
N ALA A 17 -15.85 25.15 4.52
CA ALA A 17 -16.85 24.37 5.21
C ALA A 17 -17.39 25.10 6.45
N MET A 18 -16.56 25.85 7.18
CA MET A 18 -17.02 26.67 8.31
C MET A 18 -17.99 27.77 7.83
N ILE A 19 -17.70 28.46 6.73
CA ILE A 19 -18.61 29.46 6.15
C ILE A 19 -19.90 28.78 5.66
N ALA A 20 -19.81 27.60 5.03
CA ALA A 20 -20.98 26.85 4.60
C ALA A 20 -21.88 26.48 5.79
N ALA A 21 -21.27 25.94 6.86
CA ALA A 21 -21.96 25.67 8.11
C ALA A 21 -22.62 26.93 8.70
N LYS A 22 -21.96 28.09 8.66
CA LYS A 22 -22.54 29.35 9.17
C LYS A 22 -23.80 29.76 8.42
N ARG A 23 -23.90 29.42 7.13
CA ARG A 23 -25.12 29.67 6.34
C ARG A 23 -26.25 28.70 6.66
N LEU A 24 -25.94 27.44 6.92
CA LEU A 24 -26.92 26.43 7.37
C LEU A 24 -27.37 26.68 8.82
N TYR A 25 -26.50 27.25 9.65
CA TYR A 25 -26.72 27.53 11.07
C TYR A 25 -26.44 29.00 11.41
N PRO A 26 -27.32 29.96 11.01
CA PRO A 26 -27.07 31.39 11.15
C PRO A 26 -26.84 31.87 12.59
N ALA A 27 -27.37 31.17 13.59
CA ALA A 27 -27.23 31.51 15.00
C ALA A 27 -25.88 31.07 15.61
N ALA A 28 -25.15 30.16 14.95
CA ALA A 28 -23.93 29.59 15.50
C ALA A 28 -22.72 30.54 15.38
N LEU A 29 -21.85 30.51 16.39
CA LEU A 29 -20.62 31.29 16.41
C LEU A 29 -19.50 30.55 15.68
N LEU A 30 -18.78 31.24 14.80
CA LEU A 30 -17.59 30.71 14.12
C LEU A 30 -16.38 30.79 15.05
N VAL A 31 -15.74 29.65 15.35
CA VAL A 31 -14.60 29.61 16.26
C VAL A 31 -13.54 28.64 15.75
N PHE A 32 -12.32 29.12 15.49
CA PHE A 32 -11.18 28.24 15.24
C PHE A 32 -10.78 27.52 16.52
N SER A 33 -10.54 26.21 16.42
CA SER A 33 -10.06 25.37 17.52
C SER A 33 -8.58 25.60 17.85
N GLY A 34 -7.81 26.23 16.94
CA GLY A 34 -6.39 26.48 17.10
C GLY A 34 -5.81 27.42 16.03
N SER A 35 -4.58 27.11 15.57
CA SER A 35 -3.89 27.87 14.53
C SER A 35 -4.52 27.68 13.15
N GLN A 36 -4.20 28.58 12.23
CA GLN A 36 -4.54 28.49 10.80
C GLN A 36 -3.26 28.30 9.97
N GLU A 37 -3.40 27.64 8.83
CA GLU A 37 -2.39 27.57 7.78
C GLU A 37 -1.97 28.97 7.30
N LYS A 38 -0.79 29.07 6.68
CA LYS A 38 -0.26 30.36 6.21
C LYS A 38 -1.18 31.01 5.16
N GLY A 39 -1.72 30.22 4.23
CA GLY A 39 -2.65 30.68 3.19
C GLY A 39 -3.90 31.32 3.78
N VAL A 40 -4.62 30.57 4.62
CA VAL A 40 -5.81 31.03 5.35
C VAL A 40 -5.52 32.29 6.17
N ARG A 41 -4.40 32.33 6.90
CA ARG A 41 -4.03 33.50 7.70
C ARG A 41 -3.80 34.73 6.84
N THR A 42 -3.13 34.56 5.70
CA THR A 42 -2.85 35.64 4.75
C THR A 42 -4.16 36.16 4.14
N PHE A 43 -5.06 35.24 3.77
CA PHE A 43 -6.39 35.58 3.29
C PHE A 43 -7.22 36.36 4.31
N LEU A 44 -7.26 35.93 5.57
CA LEU A 44 -8.03 36.62 6.62
C LEU A 44 -7.45 38.00 6.94
N GLN A 45 -6.13 38.19 6.82
CA GLN A 45 -5.48 39.50 6.98
C GLN A 45 -5.82 40.47 5.85
N SER A 46 -5.98 39.98 4.61
CA SER A 46 -6.43 40.81 3.48
C SER A 46 -7.95 41.04 3.48
N HIS A 47 -8.72 40.22 4.19
CA HIS A 47 -10.19 40.27 4.25
C HIS A 47 -10.74 40.48 5.67
N ASN A 48 -10.49 41.66 6.24
CA ASN A 48 -10.87 42.01 7.62
C ASN A 48 -12.35 41.76 7.97
N ALA A 49 -13.28 41.94 7.03
CA ALA A 49 -14.70 41.67 7.26
C ALA A 49 -15.00 40.18 7.49
N CYS A 50 -14.32 39.30 6.76
CA CYS A 50 -14.40 37.85 6.97
C CYS A 50 -13.79 37.50 8.33
N ALA A 51 -12.58 37.99 8.63
CA ALA A 51 -11.91 37.76 9.90
C ALA A 51 -12.72 38.23 11.12
N ALA A 52 -13.42 39.37 11.02
CA ALA A 52 -14.26 39.92 12.08
C ALA A 52 -15.51 39.05 12.40
N SER A 53 -15.86 38.11 11.51
CA SER A 53 -16.99 37.20 11.72
C SER A 53 -16.64 36.03 12.67
N PHE A 54 -15.36 35.83 12.99
CA PHE A 54 -14.88 34.79 13.88
C PHE A 54 -14.78 35.28 15.32
N THR A 55 -15.33 34.50 16.25
CA THR A 55 -15.22 34.73 17.69
C THR A 55 -13.91 34.13 18.20
N ARG A 56 -13.21 34.84 19.08
CA ARG A 56 -11.96 34.34 19.65
C ARG A 56 -12.26 33.21 20.62
N LEU A 57 -11.48 32.14 20.57
CA LEU A 57 -11.66 30.95 21.41
C LEU A 57 -11.76 31.28 22.91
N LYS A 58 -10.96 32.24 23.40
CA LYS A 58 -10.97 32.69 24.80
C LYS A 58 -12.27 33.38 25.25
N ASP A 59 -13.09 33.83 24.31
CA ASP A 59 -14.34 34.53 24.59
C ASP A 59 -15.54 33.55 24.61
N ILE A 60 -15.30 32.25 24.42
CA ILE A 60 -16.33 31.20 24.40
C ILE A 60 -16.47 30.55 25.78
N ASP A 61 -17.70 30.52 26.29
CA ASP A 61 -18.06 29.72 27.44
C ASP A 61 -18.46 28.30 27.01
N PHE A 62 -17.56 27.35 27.21
CA PHE A 62 -17.74 25.94 26.86
C PHE A 62 -18.92 25.30 27.59
N ALA A 63 -19.23 25.75 28.81
CA ALA A 63 -20.35 25.24 29.59
C ALA A 63 -21.70 25.61 28.97
N ALA A 64 -21.79 26.75 28.31
CA ALA A 64 -23.03 27.23 27.69
C ALA A 64 -23.24 26.72 26.25
N ILE A 65 -22.31 25.97 25.66
CA ILE A 65 -22.50 25.32 24.35
C ILE A 65 -23.62 24.27 24.46
N THR A 66 -24.56 24.24 23.53
CA THR A 66 -25.68 23.28 23.48
C THR A 66 -25.65 22.45 22.20
N ARG A 67 -25.03 22.99 21.15
CA ARG A 67 -24.78 22.32 19.87
C ARG A 67 -23.37 22.66 19.38
N LEU A 68 -22.63 21.63 18.98
CA LEU A 68 -21.30 21.75 18.40
C LEU A 68 -21.35 21.22 16.96
N ILE A 69 -21.07 22.07 15.99
CA ILE A 69 -20.98 21.73 14.57
C ILE A 69 -19.50 21.65 14.22
N ILE A 70 -19.05 20.47 13.83
CA ILE A 70 -17.67 20.19 13.49
C ILE A 70 -17.62 19.95 12.00
N VAL A 71 -16.79 20.72 11.30
CA VAL A 71 -16.53 20.53 9.88
C VAL A 71 -15.12 20.01 9.68
N ASP A 72 -14.94 19.22 8.63
CA ASP A 72 -13.66 18.71 8.15
C ASP A 72 -12.86 17.93 9.20
N CYS A 73 -13.56 17.32 10.16
CA CYS A 73 -12.90 16.57 11.22
C CYS A 73 -13.84 15.59 11.93
N GLN A 74 -13.40 14.34 12.02
CA GLN A 74 -14.06 13.30 12.81
C GLN A 74 -13.37 12.96 14.13
N HIS A 75 -12.20 13.55 14.45
CA HIS A 75 -11.39 13.16 15.61
C HIS A 75 -11.35 14.21 16.71
N ALA A 76 -11.70 13.81 17.94
CA ALA A 76 -11.66 14.69 19.11
C ALA A 76 -10.25 15.25 19.37
N SER A 77 -9.19 14.48 19.11
CA SER A 77 -7.81 14.92 19.31
C SER A 77 -7.39 16.10 18.42
N ARG A 78 -8.09 16.33 17.30
CA ARG A 78 -7.76 17.36 16.32
C ARG A 78 -8.54 18.66 16.51
N ILE A 79 -9.57 18.71 17.35
CA ILE A 79 -10.41 19.91 17.56
C ILE A 79 -9.99 20.76 18.77
N GLY A 80 -8.75 20.60 19.25
CA GLY A 80 -8.19 21.43 20.31
C GLY A 80 -9.02 21.39 21.61
N PRO A 81 -9.23 22.53 22.30
CA PRO A 81 -9.97 22.56 23.57
C PRO A 81 -11.43 22.07 23.49
N PHE A 82 -12.04 22.05 22.30
CA PHE A 82 -13.40 21.50 22.13
C PHE A 82 -13.49 20.00 22.40
N ALA A 83 -12.36 19.28 22.39
CA ALA A 83 -12.30 17.87 22.76
C ALA A 83 -12.86 17.60 24.17
N GLU A 84 -12.71 18.55 25.10
CA GLU A 84 -13.12 18.42 26.50
C GLU A 84 -14.63 18.28 26.69
N ILE A 85 -15.43 18.78 25.74
CA ILE A 85 -16.89 18.80 25.86
C ILE A 85 -17.59 17.73 25.01
N VAL A 86 -16.86 17.02 24.14
CA VAL A 86 -17.44 16.03 23.21
C VAL A 86 -18.21 14.92 23.94
N ALA A 87 -17.74 14.51 25.13
CA ALA A 87 -18.39 13.46 25.93
C ALA A 87 -19.51 13.98 26.84
N ARG A 88 -19.85 15.28 26.80
CA ARG A 88 -20.81 15.87 27.73
C ARG A 88 -22.25 15.47 27.37
N ALA A 89 -22.95 14.90 28.34
CA ALA A 89 -24.36 14.53 28.18
C ALA A 89 -25.24 15.74 27.77
N GLY A 90 -26.11 15.53 26.79
CA GLY A 90 -27.03 16.55 26.28
C GLY A 90 -26.42 17.55 25.29
N LEU A 91 -25.14 17.41 24.94
CA LEU A 91 -24.56 18.16 23.82
C LEU A 91 -24.97 17.52 22.49
N GLU A 92 -25.59 18.29 21.61
CA GLU A 92 -25.81 17.88 20.22
C GLU A 92 -24.53 18.10 19.41
N ILE A 93 -24.08 17.09 18.67
CA ILE A 93 -22.85 17.16 17.86
C ILE A 93 -23.19 16.82 16.41
N LEU A 94 -22.95 17.76 15.50
CA LEU A 94 -23.12 17.57 14.07
C LEU A 94 -21.74 17.51 13.40
N VAL A 95 -21.45 16.45 12.65
CA VAL A 95 -20.17 16.30 11.94
C VAL A 95 -20.39 16.33 10.44
N TYR A 96 -19.69 17.23 9.75
CA TYR A 96 -19.59 17.27 8.29
C TYR A 96 -18.16 16.97 7.91
N ASP A 97 -17.90 15.84 7.26
CA ASP A 97 -16.54 15.45 6.92
C ASP A 97 -16.52 14.57 5.66
N HIS A 98 -15.52 14.74 4.82
CA HIS A 98 -15.31 13.93 3.62
C HIS A 98 -14.33 12.77 3.83
N HIS A 99 -13.62 12.72 4.96
CA HIS A 99 -12.68 11.65 5.25
C HIS A 99 -13.40 10.29 5.48
N PRO A 100 -12.82 9.17 5.03
CA PRO A 100 -13.41 7.85 5.22
C PRO A 100 -13.49 7.47 6.70
N ASP A 101 -14.43 6.58 7.02
CA ASP A 101 -14.63 6.15 8.39
C ASP A 101 -13.38 5.47 8.99
N VAL A 102 -13.05 5.85 10.22
CA VAL A 102 -11.86 5.42 10.95
C VAL A 102 -12.21 5.06 12.38
N ALA A 103 -11.37 4.29 13.06
CA ALA A 103 -11.55 4.02 14.50
C ALA A 103 -11.39 5.32 15.33
N ASP A 104 -12.04 5.38 16.50
CA ASP A 104 -11.99 6.50 17.46
C ASP A 104 -12.58 7.84 16.95
N GLN A 105 -13.71 7.78 16.25
CA GLN A 105 -14.47 8.96 15.82
C GLN A 105 -15.29 9.57 16.97
N ILE A 106 -15.57 10.87 16.82
CA ILE A 106 -16.55 11.59 17.62
C ILE A 106 -17.94 10.95 17.43
N ALA A 107 -18.61 10.62 18.54
CA ALA A 107 -19.98 10.13 18.52
C ALA A 107 -20.96 11.25 18.13
N ALA A 108 -21.11 11.48 16.82
CA ALA A 108 -21.98 12.51 16.28
C ALA A 108 -23.46 12.13 16.46
N THR A 109 -24.29 13.11 16.81
CA THR A 109 -25.76 12.96 16.87
C THR A 109 -26.42 13.24 15.51
N GLY A 110 -25.66 13.76 14.53
CA GLY A 110 -26.12 14.02 13.17
C GLY A 110 -24.98 14.58 12.30
N GLY A 111 -25.35 15.11 11.13
CA GLY A 111 -24.41 15.60 10.12
C GLY A 111 -24.30 14.65 8.93
N VAL A 112 -23.31 14.87 8.08
CA VAL A 112 -23.09 14.11 6.84
C VAL A 112 -21.62 13.79 6.71
N VAL A 113 -21.29 12.50 6.74
CA VAL A 113 -19.96 12.00 6.41
C VAL A 113 -20.05 11.23 5.11
N HIS A 114 -19.30 11.67 4.10
CA HIS A 114 -19.33 11.05 2.78
C HIS A 114 -18.01 11.27 2.04
N ALA A 115 -17.42 10.20 1.53
CA ALA A 115 -16.19 10.28 0.76
C ALA A 115 -16.38 11.09 -0.53
N CYS A 116 -15.75 12.26 -0.61
CA CYS A 116 -15.61 13.10 -1.80
C CYS A 116 -14.33 13.93 -1.74
N GLY A 117 -14.11 14.82 -2.71
CA GLY A 117 -12.86 15.56 -2.84
C GLY A 117 -12.63 16.66 -1.81
N SER A 118 -13.68 17.16 -1.14
CA SER A 118 -13.58 18.13 -0.04
C SER A 118 -14.85 18.15 0.82
N THR A 119 -14.73 18.56 2.09
CA THR A 119 -15.87 18.82 2.97
C THR A 119 -16.71 20.00 2.46
N THR A 120 -16.08 21.02 1.88
CA THR A 120 -16.83 22.15 1.30
C THR A 120 -17.74 21.69 0.17
N ALA A 121 -17.27 20.85 -0.75
CA ALA A 121 -18.09 20.31 -1.84
C ALA A 121 -19.27 19.48 -1.30
N LEU A 122 -19.05 18.67 -0.26
CA LEU A 122 -20.09 17.90 0.43
C LEU A 122 -21.23 18.78 0.96
N MET A 123 -20.91 19.98 1.43
CA MET A 123 -21.90 20.89 2.02
C MET A 123 -22.66 21.72 0.98
N VAL A 124 -22.16 21.89 -0.25
CA VAL A 124 -22.83 22.69 -1.30
C VAL A 124 -24.24 22.19 -1.63
N PRO A 125 -24.47 20.87 -1.85
CA PRO A 125 -25.83 20.37 -2.05
C PRO A 125 -26.80 20.70 -0.90
N LEU A 126 -26.31 20.77 0.33
CA LEU A 126 -27.12 21.14 1.50
C LEU A 126 -27.54 22.63 1.44
N LEU A 127 -26.63 23.50 1.01
CA LEU A 127 -26.91 24.93 0.80
C LEU A 127 -27.94 25.14 -0.32
N GLN A 128 -27.78 24.40 -1.43
CA GLN A 128 -28.71 24.43 -2.56
C GLN A 128 -30.11 23.99 -2.14
N ALA A 129 -30.22 22.87 -1.40
CA ALA A 129 -31.50 22.34 -0.94
C ALA A 129 -32.25 23.31 0.00
N GLN A 130 -31.53 24.15 0.74
CA GLN A 130 -32.12 25.19 1.59
C GLN A 130 -32.35 26.53 0.88
N GLY A 131 -32.00 26.64 -0.41
CA GLY A 131 -32.16 27.87 -1.17
C GLY A 131 -31.29 29.02 -0.66
N VAL A 132 -30.12 28.71 -0.09
CA VAL A 132 -29.20 29.73 0.46
C VAL A 132 -28.56 30.51 -0.69
N ALA A 133 -28.72 31.84 -0.67
CA ALA A 133 -27.92 32.74 -1.49
C ALA A 133 -26.58 33.07 -0.81
N LEU A 134 -25.48 33.01 -1.56
CA LEU A 134 -24.14 33.33 -1.07
C LEU A 134 -23.69 34.72 -1.55
N ALA A 135 -22.95 35.42 -0.70
CA ALA A 135 -22.18 36.57 -1.15
C ALA A 135 -20.97 36.11 -1.99
N PRO A 136 -20.50 36.90 -2.97
CA PRO A 136 -19.36 36.54 -3.82
C PRO A 136 -18.11 36.13 -3.03
N LEU A 137 -17.85 36.77 -1.89
CA LEU A 137 -16.71 36.43 -1.02
C LEU A 137 -16.90 35.06 -0.35
N GLU A 138 -18.10 34.74 0.13
CA GLU A 138 -18.41 33.43 0.73
C GLU A 138 -18.23 32.32 -0.32
N ALA A 139 -18.75 32.53 -1.53
CA ALA A 139 -18.58 31.60 -2.64
C ALA A 139 -17.11 31.46 -3.07
N THR A 140 -16.32 32.54 -3.04
CA THR A 140 -14.88 32.51 -3.35
C THR A 140 -14.10 31.69 -2.33
N VAL A 141 -14.39 31.85 -1.04
CA VAL A 141 -13.70 31.08 0.01
C VAL A 141 -14.05 29.61 -0.07
N MET A 142 -15.31 29.27 -0.36
CA MET A 142 -15.70 27.89 -0.59
C MET A 142 -15.01 27.29 -1.83
N LEU A 143 -14.83 28.06 -2.90
CA LEU A 143 -14.03 27.62 -4.06
C LEU A 143 -12.58 27.33 -3.68
N LEU A 144 -11.96 28.17 -2.85
CA LEU A 144 -10.59 27.92 -2.37
C LEU A 144 -10.51 26.59 -1.62
N GLY A 145 -11.49 26.26 -0.77
CA GLY A 145 -11.53 24.98 -0.08
C GLY A 145 -11.58 23.77 -1.02
N ILE A 146 -12.50 23.80 -1.99
CA ILE A 146 -12.60 22.71 -2.98
C ILE A 146 -11.29 22.57 -3.76
N TYR A 147 -10.71 23.67 -4.26
CA TYR A 147 -9.51 23.60 -5.10
C TYR A 147 -8.25 23.22 -4.34
N GLU A 148 -8.13 23.57 -3.05
CA GLU A 148 -7.00 23.15 -2.24
C GLU A 148 -7.00 21.63 -2.05
N ASP A 149 -8.13 21.09 -1.61
CA ASP A 149 -8.21 19.70 -1.15
C ASP A 149 -8.32 18.69 -2.30
N THR A 150 -8.77 19.16 -3.46
CA THR A 150 -8.77 18.38 -4.71
C THR A 150 -7.50 18.55 -5.55
N GLY A 151 -6.54 19.35 -5.11
CA GLY A 151 -5.32 19.63 -5.87
C GLY A 151 -5.62 20.25 -7.23
N ASN A 152 -6.44 21.30 -7.25
CA ASN A 152 -7.01 21.89 -8.45
C ASN A 152 -7.83 20.90 -9.29
N LEU A 153 -8.64 20.06 -8.65
CA LEU A 153 -9.49 19.04 -9.27
C LEU A 153 -8.69 17.93 -10.00
N THR A 154 -7.44 17.71 -9.61
CA THR A 154 -6.56 16.71 -10.25
C THR A 154 -6.28 15.50 -9.37
N PHE A 155 -6.54 15.56 -8.06
CA PHE A 155 -6.27 14.45 -7.16
C PHE A 155 -7.25 13.27 -7.41
N PRO A 156 -6.81 12.01 -7.24
CA PRO A 156 -7.65 10.83 -7.49
C PRO A 156 -8.93 10.75 -6.65
N GLY A 157 -8.94 11.40 -5.47
CA GLY A 157 -10.12 11.50 -4.61
C GLY A 157 -11.20 12.47 -5.10
N THR A 158 -10.93 13.24 -6.15
CA THR A 158 -11.88 14.20 -6.74
C THR A 158 -13.03 13.46 -7.42
N THR A 159 -14.26 13.86 -7.12
CA THR A 159 -15.50 13.27 -7.64
C THR A 159 -16.26 14.25 -8.51
N SER A 160 -17.29 13.78 -9.23
CA SER A 160 -18.18 14.66 -9.98
C SER A 160 -18.91 15.70 -9.12
N ALA A 161 -19.11 15.40 -7.83
CA ALA A 161 -19.73 16.34 -6.88
C ALA A 161 -18.87 17.59 -6.68
N ASP A 162 -17.54 17.46 -6.68
CA ASP A 162 -16.61 18.58 -6.52
C ASP A 162 -16.70 19.55 -7.72
N PHE A 163 -16.79 19.02 -8.95
CA PHE A 163 -16.99 19.84 -10.15
C PHE A 163 -18.34 20.56 -10.14
N GLN A 164 -19.41 19.87 -9.74
CA GLN A 164 -20.76 20.47 -9.67
C GLN A 164 -20.84 21.55 -8.58
N ALA A 165 -20.22 21.30 -7.43
CA ALA A 165 -20.12 22.26 -6.35
C ALA A 165 -19.33 23.51 -6.78
N ALA A 166 -18.17 23.32 -7.40
CA ALA A 166 -17.35 24.43 -7.92
C ALA A 166 -18.11 25.24 -8.98
N ALA A 167 -18.81 24.58 -9.91
CA ALA A 167 -19.62 25.25 -10.94
C ALA A 167 -20.69 26.13 -10.29
N TRP A 168 -21.44 25.59 -9.32
CA TRP A 168 -22.47 26.36 -8.63
C TRP A 168 -21.90 27.54 -7.82
N LEU A 169 -20.78 27.35 -7.11
CA LEU A 169 -20.14 28.45 -6.38
C LEU A 169 -19.64 29.55 -7.32
N HIS A 170 -19.16 29.19 -8.50
CA HIS A 170 -18.81 30.17 -9.52
C HIS A 170 -20.05 30.94 -10.02
N GLU A 171 -21.18 30.25 -10.23
CA GLU A 171 -22.46 30.89 -10.55
C GLU A 171 -22.95 31.85 -9.45
N GLN A 172 -22.64 31.56 -8.18
CA GLN A 172 -22.89 32.47 -7.04
C GLN A 172 -21.93 33.68 -6.99
N GLY A 173 -21.04 33.83 -7.97
CA GLY A 173 -20.08 34.94 -8.07
C GLY A 173 -18.72 34.66 -7.41
N GLY A 174 -18.42 33.40 -7.09
CA GLY A 174 -17.10 32.98 -6.61
C GLY A 174 -16.01 33.24 -7.66
N GLN A 175 -14.90 33.84 -7.24
CA GLN A 175 -13.81 34.27 -8.15
C GLN A 175 -12.70 33.23 -8.22
N LEU A 176 -12.54 32.60 -9.39
CA LEU A 176 -11.47 31.62 -9.64
C LEU A 176 -10.07 32.24 -9.60
N SER A 177 -9.93 33.55 -9.87
CA SER A 177 -8.64 34.24 -9.78
C SER A 177 -8.02 34.18 -8.39
N ALA A 178 -8.84 34.02 -7.34
CA ALA A 178 -8.35 33.86 -5.97
C ALA A 178 -7.56 32.56 -5.78
N ILE A 179 -7.84 31.51 -6.57
CA ILE A 179 -7.09 30.24 -6.53
C ILE A 179 -5.63 30.49 -6.90
N ALA A 180 -5.39 31.28 -7.95
CA ALA A 180 -4.03 31.67 -8.32
C ALA A 180 -3.37 32.51 -7.22
N GLU A 181 -4.10 33.44 -6.61
CA GLU A 181 -3.54 34.32 -5.58
C GLU A 181 -3.17 33.60 -4.27
N PHE A 182 -4.00 32.66 -3.82
CA PHE A 182 -3.87 32.08 -2.47
C PHE A 182 -3.39 30.62 -2.45
N LEU A 183 -3.63 29.84 -3.50
CA LEU A 183 -3.25 28.41 -3.56
C LEU A 183 -2.05 28.17 -4.46
N SER A 184 -1.89 28.95 -5.53
CA SER A 184 -0.74 28.76 -6.42
C SER A 184 0.53 29.28 -5.75
N ARG A 185 1.49 28.37 -5.52
CA ARG A 185 2.80 28.73 -4.98
C ARG A 185 3.65 29.29 -6.11
N GLU A 186 3.57 30.59 -6.33
CA GLU A 186 4.48 31.26 -7.26
C GLU A 186 5.92 31.11 -6.75
N LEU A 187 6.81 30.61 -7.63
CA LEU A 187 8.23 30.55 -7.33
C LEU A 187 8.79 31.97 -7.29
N ASN A 188 9.45 32.32 -6.20
CA ASN A 188 10.20 33.58 -6.17
C ASN A 188 11.46 33.48 -7.05
N ALA A 189 12.05 34.64 -7.40
CA ALA A 189 13.24 34.68 -8.25
C ALA A 189 14.42 33.83 -7.73
N GLY A 190 14.59 33.75 -6.41
CA GLY A 190 15.62 32.90 -5.78
C GLY A 190 15.34 31.41 -5.98
N GLN A 191 14.08 30.99 -5.86
CA GLN A 191 13.65 29.61 -6.12
C GLN A 191 13.77 29.25 -7.60
N ILE A 192 13.48 30.18 -8.52
CA ILE A 192 13.68 29.97 -9.96
C ILE A 192 15.15 29.78 -10.28
N SER A 193 16.03 30.64 -9.73
CA SER A 193 17.47 30.51 -9.92
C SER A 193 17.98 29.17 -9.37
N LEU A 194 17.57 28.80 -8.15
CA LEU A 194 17.95 27.54 -7.54
C LEU A 194 17.44 26.34 -8.35
N LEU A 195 16.19 26.39 -8.83
CA LEU A 195 15.63 25.34 -9.69
C LEU A 195 16.47 25.14 -10.95
N ASN A 196 16.86 26.24 -11.61
CA ASN A 196 17.73 26.18 -12.79
C ASN A 196 19.08 25.50 -12.47
N ASP A 197 19.72 25.88 -11.36
CA ASP A 197 21.01 25.29 -10.95
C ASP A 197 20.88 23.79 -10.63
N LEU A 198 19.77 23.41 -10.00
CA LEU A 198 19.47 22.02 -9.67
C LEU A 198 19.19 21.18 -10.91
N LEU A 199 18.44 21.68 -11.89
CA LEU A 199 18.17 20.98 -13.15
C LEU A 199 19.48 20.71 -13.92
N HIS A 200 20.41 21.66 -13.95
CA HIS A 200 21.70 21.49 -14.61
C HIS A 200 22.67 20.57 -13.87
N SER A 201 22.46 20.32 -12.57
CA SER A 201 23.35 19.50 -11.75
C SER A 201 22.88 18.07 -11.52
N ILE A 202 21.78 17.66 -12.16
CA ILE A 202 21.25 16.29 -12.06
C ILE A 202 22.32 15.29 -12.55
N LYS A 203 22.63 14.33 -11.69
CA LYS A 203 23.47 13.18 -11.98
C LYS A 203 22.71 11.91 -11.72
N LYS A 204 22.83 10.95 -12.62
CA LYS A 204 22.20 9.64 -12.49
C LYS A 204 23.18 8.64 -11.88
N ILE A 205 22.76 7.96 -10.83
CA ILE A 205 23.47 6.85 -10.19
C ILE A 205 22.60 5.61 -10.37
N THR A 206 23.16 4.55 -10.93
CA THR A 206 22.47 3.26 -11.09
C THR A 206 23.01 2.27 -10.08
N VAL A 207 22.15 1.77 -9.19
CA VAL A 207 22.49 0.77 -8.16
C VAL A 207 21.56 -0.42 -8.32
N ASP A 208 22.10 -1.61 -8.62
CA ASP A 208 21.34 -2.84 -8.86
C ASP A 208 20.19 -2.71 -9.89
N GLY A 209 20.36 -1.83 -10.88
CA GLY A 209 19.37 -1.56 -11.93
C GLY A 209 18.28 -0.56 -11.53
N LEU A 210 18.33 -0.04 -10.31
CA LEU A 210 17.52 1.10 -9.88
C LEU A 210 18.24 2.41 -10.23
N ASP A 211 17.54 3.26 -10.98
CA ASP A 211 18.04 4.58 -11.35
C ASP A 211 17.67 5.61 -10.28
N ILE A 212 18.69 6.27 -9.73
CA ILE A 212 18.58 7.27 -8.66
C ILE A 212 19.24 8.55 -9.13
N CYS A 213 18.46 9.61 -9.27
CA CYS A 213 18.98 10.93 -9.61
C CYS A 213 19.41 11.69 -8.35
N VAL A 214 20.55 12.35 -8.42
CA VAL A 214 21.07 13.23 -7.37
C VAL A 214 21.34 14.60 -7.97
N THR A 215 20.82 15.64 -7.35
CA THR A 215 21.04 17.04 -7.75
C THR A 215 21.55 17.83 -6.56
N SER A 216 22.33 18.89 -6.82
CA SER A 216 22.88 19.71 -5.75
C SER A 216 23.12 21.15 -6.14
N ALA A 217 23.01 22.05 -5.15
CA ALA A 217 23.34 23.46 -5.28
C ALA A 217 23.83 24.02 -3.94
N ALA A 218 24.45 25.19 -3.97
CA ALA A 218 24.88 25.91 -2.78
C ALA A 218 24.51 27.39 -2.90
N LEU A 219 23.98 27.96 -1.82
CA LEU A 219 23.57 29.36 -1.70
C LEU A 219 24.21 29.98 -0.46
N ASP A 220 24.60 31.25 -0.57
CA ASP A 220 25.17 32.02 0.55
C ASP A 220 24.10 32.62 1.48
N TYR A 221 22.82 32.35 1.21
CA TYR A 221 21.67 32.85 1.97
C TYR A 221 20.61 31.75 2.15
N TYR A 222 19.79 31.87 3.20
CA TYR A 222 18.67 30.97 3.42
C TYR A 222 17.51 31.23 2.44
N LEU A 223 16.96 30.15 1.89
CA LEU A 223 15.75 30.16 1.04
C LEU A 223 14.72 29.17 1.59
N SER A 224 13.49 29.64 1.81
CA SER A 224 12.41 28.79 2.34
C SER A 224 11.80 27.89 1.26
N ASP A 225 11.10 26.84 1.72
CA ASP A 225 10.23 25.97 0.91
C ASP A 225 10.92 25.23 -0.26
N VAL A 226 12.23 24.99 -0.17
CA VAL A 226 12.96 24.26 -1.22
C VAL A 226 12.47 22.84 -1.45
N SER A 227 11.83 22.20 -0.49
CA SER A 227 11.26 20.86 -0.67
C SER A 227 10.25 20.77 -1.83
N ALA A 228 9.57 21.87 -2.17
CA ALA A 228 8.67 21.93 -3.32
C ALA A 228 9.44 21.76 -4.65
N LEU A 229 10.68 22.25 -4.73
CA LEU A 229 11.52 22.14 -5.93
C LEU A 229 11.86 20.69 -6.25
N ALA A 230 12.05 19.83 -5.24
CA ALA A 230 12.33 18.42 -5.47
C ALA A 230 11.19 17.72 -6.23
N GLN A 231 9.92 18.03 -5.88
CA GLN A 231 8.78 17.48 -6.60
C GLN A 231 8.71 18.03 -8.03
N MET A 232 8.89 19.34 -8.20
CA MET A 232 8.89 19.97 -9.53
C MET A 232 9.95 19.37 -10.45
N ILE A 233 11.16 19.10 -9.94
CA ILE A 233 12.22 18.46 -10.73
C ILE A 233 11.81 17.05 -11.15
N CYS A 234 11.24 16.25 -10.24
CA CYS A 234 10.74 14.91 -10.59
C CYS A 234 9.67 14.97 -11.67
N ASP A 235 8.76 15.94 -11.61
CA ASP A 235 7.67 16.09 -12.57
C ASP A 235 8.19 16.58 -13.95
N MET A 236 9.12 17.53 -13.96
CA MET A 236 9.71 18.09 -15.19
C MET A 236 10.57 17.09 -15.96
N GLU A 237 11.42 16.34 -15.25
CA GLU A 237 12.38 15.40 -15.85
C GLU A 237 11.85 13.95 -15.88
N GLY A 238 10.65 13.71 -15.37
CA GLY A 238 10.05 12.37 -15.31
C GLY A 238 10.86 11.40 -14.44
N LEU A 239 11.37 11.85 -13.30
CA LEU A 239 12.25 11.06 -12.44
C LEU A 239 11.45 10.24 -11.42
N ASP A 240 11.79 8.96 -11.32
CA ASP A 240 11.21 8.04 -10.33
C ASP A 240 11.84 8.20 -8.94
N ASN A 241 13.14 8.50 -8.87
CA ASN A 241 13.89 8.62 -7.62
C ASN A 241 14.82 9.83 -7.67
N LEU A 242 14.72 10.73 -6.70
CA LEU A 242 15.52 11.95 -6.61
C LEU A 242 16.00 12.20 -5.18
N PHE A 243 17.28 12.51 -5.03
CA PHE A 243 17.83 13.19 -3.85
C PHE A 243 18.37 14.56 -4.24
N MET A 244 17.89 15.59 -3.55
CA MET A 244 18.29 16.97 -3.73
C MET A 244 19.11 17.42 -2.51
N VAL A 245 20.33 17.90 -2.73
CA VAL A 245 21.25 18.35 -1.68
C VAL A 245 21.53 19.84 -1.85
N VAL A 246 20.99 20.67 -0.97
CA VAL A 246 21.13 22.13 -1.06
C VAL A 246 21.88 22.67 0.16
N GLY A 247 23.05 23.26 -0.06
CA GLY A 247 23.77 24.03 0.96
C GLY A 247 23.21 25.43 1.07
N MET A 248 22.91 25.88 2.28
CA MET A 248 22.51 27.27 2.56
C MET A 248 23.17 27.74 3.84
N GLU A 249 23.99 28.78 3.74
CA GLU A 249 24.77 29.31 4.86
C GLU A 249 25.59 28.22 5.55
N SER A 250 25.24 27.85 6.80
CA SER A 250 25.97 26.87 7.63
C SER A 250 25.34 25.47 7.64
N ARG A 251 24.30 25.23 6.83
CA ARG A 251 23.52 23.99 6.85
C ARG A 251 23.35 23.41 5.45
N VAL A 252 23.28 22.09 5.39
CA VAL A 252 22.96 21.36 4.15
C VAL A 252 21.62 20.65 4.34
N TYR A 253 20.70 20.91 3.42
CA TYR A 253 19.38 20.28 3.38
C TYR A 253 19.43 19.13 2.38
N VAL A 254 19.02 17.94 2.81
CA VAL A 254 18.87 16.76 1.95
C VAL A 254 17.38 16.45 1.85
N ILE A 255 16.82 16.47 0.65
CA ILE A 255 15.42 16.15 0.38
C ILE A 255 15.39 14.94 -0.54
N GLY A 256 14.60 13.94 -0.19
CA GLY A 256 14.42 12.75 -1.02
C GLY A 256 12.98 12.62 -1.52
N ARG A 257 12.82 12.09 -2.73
CA ARG A 257 11.56 11.70 -3.35
C ARG A 257 11.75 10.35 -4.07
N SER A 258 10.76 9.49 -3.95
CA SER A 258 10.67 8.22 -4.67
C SER A 258 9.21 7.93 -5.02
N ARG A 259 9.00 7.50 -6.26
CA ARG A 259 7.74 6.94 -6.78
C ARG A 259 7.74 5.42 -6.80
N THR A 260 8.84 4.79 -6.36
CA THR A 260 9.02 3.33 -6.41
C THR A 260 9.09 2.74 -5.01
N ALA A 261 8.62 1.50 -4.86
CA ALA A 261 8.73 0.76 -3.60
C ALA A 261 10.14 0.20 -3.36
N ASP A 262 11.02 0.27 -4.37
CA ASP A 262 12.36 -0.32 -4.34
C ASP A 262 13.38 0.55 -3.60
N LEU A 263 13.02 1.79 -3.24
CA LEU A 263 13.87 2.74 -2.50
C LEU A 263 13.10 3.35 -1.33
N ASN A 264 13.57 3.10 -0.09
CA ASN A 264 13.02 3.75 1.09
C ASN A 264 13.78 5.05 1.41
N VAL A 265 13.23 6.19 0.99
CA VAL A 265 13.83 7.51 1.22
C VAL A 265 14.06 7.80 2.70
N GLY A 266 13.07 7.52 3.55
CA GLY A 266 13.16 7.75 5.00
C GLY A 266 14.31 7.00 5.66
N GLU A 267 14.60 5.77 5.23
CA GLU A 267 15.73 4.98 5.76
C GLU A 267 17.10 5.54 5.38
N ILE A 268 17.24 6.07 4.17
CA ILE A 268 18.47 6.75 3.73
C ILE A 268 18.66 8.04 4.54
N LEU A 269 17.61 8.83 4.71
CA LEU A 269 17.70 10.15 5.36
C LEU A 269 17.94 10.08 6.88
N ARG A 270 17.61 8.96 7.54
CA ARG A 270 17.98 8.73 8.95
C ARG A 270 19.49 8.75 9.19
N GLU A 271 20.30 8.35 8.21
CA GLU A 271 21.77 8.42 8.28
C GLU A 271 22.32 9.85 8.28
N PHE A 272 21.47 10.81 7.94
CA PHE A 272 21.72 12.25 7.96
C PHE A 272 21.05 12.95 9.14
N GLY A 273 20.50 12.20 10.10
CA GLY A 273 19.76 12.73 11.24
C GLY A 273 18.38 13.27 10.88
N GLY A 274 17.85 12.92 9.71
CA GLY A 274 16.51 13.27 9.26
C GLY A 274 15.49 12.15 9.41
N GLY A 275 14.46 12.20 8.59
CA GLY A 275 13.41 11.18 8.56
C GLY A 275 12.41 11.41 7.43
N GLY A 276 11.35 10.62 7.44
CA GLY A 276 10.31 10.65 6.42
C GLY A 276 9.67 9.28 6.22
N HIS A 277 8.90 9.19 5.14
CA HIS A 277 8.26 7.97 4.64
C HIS A 277 9.12 7.33 3.53
N ALA A 278 8.67 6.18 3.01
CA ALA A 278 9.35 5.51 1.91
C ALA A 278 9.41 6.38 0.64
N SER A 279 8.34 7.12 0.35
CA SER A 279 8.22 7.97 -0.85
C SER A 279 8.86 9.36 -0.71
N ALA A 280 9.03 9.87 0.51
CA ALA A 280 9.42 11.27 0.72
C ALA A 280 10.02 11.49 2.11
N GLY A 281 11.04 12.34 2.18
CA GLY A 281 11.59 12.77 3.46
C GLY A 281 12.56 13.94 3.34
N SER A 282 13.06 14.40 4.47
CA SER A 282 14.11 15.41 4.53
C SER A 282 15.06 15.21 5.72
N ALA A 283 16.27 15.76 5.59
CA ALA A 283 17.27 15.85 6.64
C ALA A 283 17.94 17.22 6.61
N THR A 284 18.43 17.68 7.75
CA THR A 284 19.25 18.89 7.86
C THR A 284 20.58 18.53 8.51
N VAL A 285 21.66 18.62 7.74
CA VAL A 285 23.01 18.30 8.16
C VAL A 285 23.72 19.58 8.57
N LYS A 286 24.35 19.55 9.74
CA LYS A 286 25.22 20.62 10.25
C LYS A 286 26.68 20.21 10.07
N ASP A 287 27.57 21.20 10.01
CA ASP A 287 29.03 21.01 10.03
C ASP A 287 29.59 20.17 8.87
N HIS A 288 28.88 20.11 7.75
CA HIS A 288 29.32 19.43 6.53
C HIS A 288 29.10 20.32 5.32
N THR A 289 29.97 20.20 4.33
CA THR A 289 29.79 20.83 3.01
C THR A 289 28.88 19.97 2.12
N VAL A 290 28.30 20.59 1.08
CA VAL A 290 27.50 19.87 0.06
C VAL A 290 28.26 18.67 -0.51
N ILE A 291 29.56 18.83 -0.79
CA ILE A 291 30.41 17.77 -1.34
C ILE A 291 30.54 16.59 -0.37
N GLN A 292 30.74 16.86 0.92
CA GLN A 292 30.83 15.81 1.94
C GLN A 292 29.50 15.06 2.10
N VAL A 293 28.38 15.78 2.06
CA VAL A 293 27.05 15.18 2.13
C VAL A 293 26.76 14.33 0.89
N LEU A 294 27.12 14.79 -0.31
CA LEU A 294 26.98 14.02 -1.55
C LEU A 294 27.78 12.72 -1.51
N ALA A 295 29.05 12.77 -1.10
CA ALA A 295 29.88 11.58 -0.99
C ALA A 295 29.31 10.56 0.02
N LYS A 296 28.82 11.06 1.16
CA LYS A 296 28.16 10.22 2.17
C LYS A 296 26.85 9.62 1.65
N LEU A 297 26.07 10.39 0.89
CA LEU A 297 24.82 9.94 0.29
C LEU A 297 25.06 8.83 -0.73
N GLU A 298 26.01 9.02 -1.64
CA GLU A 298 26.39 8.01 -2.62
C GLU A 298 26.84 6.71 -1.95
N ALA A 299 27.67 6.79 -0.90
CA ALA A 299 28.09 5.61 -0.13
C ALA A 299 26.91 4.89 0.53
N HIS A 300 25.94 5.63 1.09
CA HIS A 300 24.75 5.03 1.70
C HIS A 300 23.80 4.45 0.66
N LEU A 301 23.64 5.07 -0.50
CA LEU A 301 22.85 4.52 -1.59
C LEU A 301 23.45 3.19 -2.04
N LEU A 302 24.77 3.11 -2.22
CA LEU A 302 25.44 1.85 -2.57
C LEU A 302 25.32 0.76 -1.49
N ALA A 303 25.27 1.14 -0.20
CA ALA A 303 25.21 0.18 0.91
C ALA A 303 23.79 -0.24 1.33
N LYS A 304 22.79 0.63 1.11
CA LYS A 304 21.42 0.47 1.60
C LYS A 304 20.36 0.36 0.50
N VAL A 305 20.73 0.53 -0.76
CA VAL A 305 19.91 -0.02 -1.86
C VAL A 305 20.09 -1.54 -1.77
N ASN A 306 19.38 -2.11 -0.81
CA ASN A 306 19.18 -3.53 -0.70
C ASN A 306 18.09 -3.83 -1.73
N PRO A 307 18.32 -4.69 -2.74
CA PRO A 307 17.26 -5.07 -3.65
C PRO A 307 16.17 -5.72 -2.81
N LEU A 308 15.11 -4.98 -2.52
CA LEU A 308 14.08 -5.42 -1.57
C LEU A 308 13.41 -6.72 -2.01
N ARG A 309 13.65 -7.21 -3.24
CA ARG A 309 13.04 -8.45 -3.74
C ARG A 309 13.99 -9.21 -4.68
N THR A 310 14.43 -10.38 -4.22
CA THR A 310 15.23 -11.35 -4.98
C THR A 310 14.35 -12.36 -5.71
N VAL A 311 14.93 -13.12 -6.63
CA VAL A 311 14.26 -14.20 -7.37
C VAL A 311 13.61 -15.22 -6.43
N ALA A 312 14.21 -15.50 -5.27
CA ALA A 312 13.64 -16.37 -4.24
C ALA A 312 12.23 -15.94 -3.80
N ALA A 313 11.93 -14.64 -3.81
CA ALA A 313 10.65 -14.10 -3.37
C ALA A 313 9.50 -14.36 -4.35
N ILE A 314 9.79 -14.63 -5.63
CA ILE A 314 8.76 -14.82 -6.67
C ILE A 314 8.80 -16.19 -7.34
N MET A 315 9.88 -16.96 -7.15
CA MET A 315 10.05 -18.27 -7.77
C MET A 315 8.99 -19.27 -7.30
N SER A 316 8.62 -20.18 -8.19
CA SER A 316 7.76 -21.31 -7.86
C SER A 316 8.63 -22.53 -7.53
N ALA A 317 8.35 -23.15 -6.39
CA ALA A 317 8.93 -24.41 -5.93
C ALA A 317 7.81 -25.33 -5.41
N PRO A 318 8.01 -26.66 -5.33
CA PRO A 318 9.09 -27.43 -5.94
C PRO A 318 8.98 -27.45 -7.47
N VAL A 319 10.10 -27.62 -8.17
CA VAL A 319 10.15 -27.57 -9.63
C VAL A 319 9.57 -28.85 -10.23
N LYS A 320 8.54 -28.72 -11.05
CA LYS A 320 8.02 -29.82 -11.87
C LYS A 320 8.79 -29.89 -13.18
N SER A 321 9.28 -31.07 -13.53
CA SER A 321 10.17 -31.32 -14.66
C SER A 321 9.73 -32.52 -15.49
N ILE A 322 10.18 -32.55 -16.75
CA ILE A 322 9.95 -33.67 -17.69
C ILE A 322 11.27 -34.44 -17.87
N SER A 323 11.21 -35.76 -17.99
CA SER A 323 12.39 -36.58 -18.31
C SER A 323 12.81 -36.35 -19.77
N ALA A 324 14.12 -36.32 -20.04
CA ALA A 324 14.66 -36.27 -21.39
C ALA A 324 14.21 -37.46 -22.28
N GLU A 325 13.81 -38.57 -21.67
CA GLU A 325 13.32 -39.77 -22.35
C GLU A 325 11.82 -39.72 -22.68
N SER A 326 11.10 -38.71 -22.19
CA SER A 326 9.65 -38.59 -22.42
C SER A 326 9.33 -38.23 -23.88
N SER A 327 8.17 -38.70 -24.36
CA SER A 327 7.65 -38.32 -25.66
C SER A 327 7.00 -36.92 -25.64
N ILE A 328 6.78 -36.33 -26.80
CA ILE A 328 5.99 -35.09 -26.94
C ILE A 328 4.56 -35.26 -26.40
N ALA A 329 3.95 -36.43 -26.58
CA ALA A 329 2.62 -36.73 -26.05
C ALA A 329 2.60 -36.75 -24.52
N ASP A 330 3.61 -37.36 -23.88
CA ASP A 330 3.76 -37.36 -22.42
C ASP A 330 4.01 -35.95 -21.89
N ALA A 331 4.84 -35.17 -22.58
CA ALA A 331 5.09 -33.77 -22.26
C ALA A 331 3.81 -32.95 -22.29
N ARG A 332 2.92 -33.16 -23.27
CA ARG A 332 1.59 -32.53 -23.29
C ARG A 332 0.78 -32.92 -22.05
N GLY A 333 0.73 -34.21 -21.72
CA GLY A 333 0.04 -34.69 -20.53
C GLY A 333 0.53 -34.01 -19.25
N GLN A 334 1.84 -33.88 -19.08
CA GLN A 334 2.42 -33.23 -17.90
C GLN A 334 2.16 -31.71 -17.87
N LEU A 335 2.39 -31.00 -18.97
CA LEU A 335 2.13 -29.55 -19.06
C LEU A 335 0.67 -29.22 -18.75
N THR A 336 -0.26 -30.05 -19.25
CA THR A 336 -1.70 -29.93 -18.94
C THR A 336 -2.00 -30.28 -17.49
N ARG A 337 -1.47 -31.40 -16.97
CA ARG A 337 -1.69 -31.86 -15.58
C ARG A 337 -1.30 -30.81 -14.55
N TYR A 338 -0.16 -30.15 -14.74
CA TYR A 338 0.32 -29.12 -13.80
C TYR A 338 -0.13 -27.71 -14.18
N ASN A 339 -0.89 -27.57 -15.27
CA ASN A 339 -1.37 -26.30 -15.81
C ASN A 339 -0.25 -25.25 -15.99
N VAL A 340 0.89 -25.68 -16.56
CA VAL A 340 2.04 -24.81 -16.82
C VAL A 340 2.33 -24.72 -18.33
N ASN A 341 2.93 -23.60 -18.73
CA ASN A 341 3.24 -23.35 -20.13
C ASN A 341 4.65 -23.78 -20.55
N ALA A 342 5.51 -24.11 -19.58
CA ALA A 342 6.85 -24.60 -19.83
C ALA A 342 7.35 -25.41 -18.64
N MET A 343 8.26 -26.35 -18.92
CA MET A 343 8.90 -27.19 -17.93
C MET A 343 10.39 -27.40 -18.27
N PRO A 344 11.25 -27.52 -17.25
CA PRO A 344 12.62 -27.98 -17.43
C PRO A 344 12.63 -29.46 -17.83
N VAL A 345 13.51 -29.80 -18.78
CA VAL A 345 13.79 -31.15 -19.23
C VAL A 345 15.06 -31.63 -18.53
N MET A 346 14.97 -32.80 -17.89
CA MET A 346 15.99 -33.34 -17.01
C MET A 346 16.53 -34.66 -17.56
N ALA A 347 17.85 -34.80 -17.63
CA ALA A 347 18.54 -36.06 -17.84
C ALA A 347 19.18 -36.47 -16.50
N GLY A 348 18.50 -37.34 -15.75
CA GLY A 348 18.82 -37.57 -14.34
C GLY A 348 18.63 -36.31 -13.50
N GLU A 349 19.67 -35.89 -12.77
CA GLU A 349 19.65 -34.66 -11.96
C GLU A 349 20.02 -33.39 -12.76
N LYS A 350 20.49 -33.54 -14.01
CA LYS A 350 20.96 -32.42 -14.82
C LYS A 350 19.86 -31.87 -15.72
N MET A 351 19.63 -30.56 -15.64
CA MET A 351 18.78 -29.86 -16.60
C MET A 351 19.49 -29.75 -17.96
N VAL A 352 18.84 -30.24 -19.02
CA VAL A 352 19.37 -30.26 -20.39
C VAL A 352 18.63 -29.33 -21.35
N GLY A 353 17.44 -28.86 -20.96
CA GLY A 353 16.69 -27.88 -21.76
C GLY A 353 15.37 -27.48 -21.14
N VAL A 354 14.56 -26.73 -21.88
CA VAL A 354 13.21 -26.30 -21.54
C VAL A 354 12.27 -26.67 -22.68
N ILE A 355 11.16 -27.33 -22.35
CA ILE A 355 10.08 -27.62 -23.31
C ILE A 355 8.87 -26.74 -22.99
N SER A 356 8.30 -26.10 -24.02
CA SER A 356 7.13 -25.23 -23.87
C SER A 356 5.89 -25.84 -24.51
N ARG A 357 4.72 -25.50 -23.98
CA ARG A 357 3.42 -25.93 -24.51
C ARG A 357 3.26 -25.57 -25.98
N ARG A 358 3.74 -24.39 -26.39
CA ARG A 358 3.69 -23.97 -27.80
C ARG A 358 4.43 -24.93 -28.72
N ILE A 359 5.61 -25.40 -28.31
CA ILE A 359 6.42 -26.35 -29.10
C ILE A 359 5.72 -27.70 -29.15
N VAL A 360 5.26 -28.18 -28.00
CA VAL A 360 4.56 -29.46 -27.85
C VAL A 360 3.30 -29.51 -28.72
N GLU A 361 2.43 -28.49 -28.66
CA GLU A 361 1.21 -28.44 -29.49
C GLU A 361 1.54 -28.36 -30.98
N LYS A 362 2.61 -27.64 -31.37
CA LYS A 362 3.04 -27.57 -32.77
C LYS A 362 3.57 -28.93 -33.26
N ALA A 363 4.38 -29.62 -32.46
CA ALA A 363 4.89 -30.95 -32.79
C ALA A 363 3.73 -31.96 -32.95
N LEU A 364 2.73 -31.89 -32.07
CA LEU A 364 1.55 -32.76 -32.13
C LEU A 364 0.67 -32.47 -33.33
N PHE A 365 0.50 -31.20 -33.71
CA PHE A 365 -0.19 -30.82 -34.94
C PHE A 365 0.45 -31.44 -36.18
N HIS A 366 1.78 -31.64 -36.16
CA HIS A 366 2.53 -32.31 -37.22
C HIS A 366 2.64 -33.83 -37.07
N GLY A 367 1.92 -34.44 -36.11
CA GLY A 367 1.92 -35.89 -35.90
C GLY A 367 3.16 -36.45 -35.20
N LEU A 368 3.96 -35.61 -34.53
CA LEU A 368 5.23 -35.99 -33.90
C LEU A 368 5.06 -36.38 -32.42
N GLY A 369 3.96 -37.04 -32.07
CA GLY A 369 3.62 -37.36 -30.68
C GLY A 369 4.62 -38.29 -30.00
N ASP A 370 5.12 -39.29 -30.73
CA ASP A 370 6.06 -40.30 -30.23
C ASP A 370 7.53 -39.83 -30.23
N ALA A 371 7.80 -38.66 -30.83
CA ALA A 371 9.16 -38.13 -30.88
C ALA A 371 9.63 -37.72 -29.47
N PRO A 372 10.92 -37.85 -29.16
CA PRO A 372 11.44 -37.51 -27.84
C PRO A 372 11.45 -35.99 -27.64
N VAL A 373 11.25 -35.55 -26.39
CA VAL A 373 11.27 -34.12 -26.05
C VAL A 373 12.59 -33.44 -26.36
N THR A 374 13.70 -34.19 -26.33
CA THR A 374 15.06 -33.68 -26.59
C THR A 374 15.24 -33.13 -28.00
N ASP A 375 14.46 -33.61 -28.97
CA ASP A 375 14.57 -33.18 -30.37
C ASP A 375 13.95 -31.79 -30.61
N TYR A 376 13.07 -31.34 -29.70
CA TYR A 376 12.30 -30.11 -29.85
C TYR A 376 12.49 -29.10 -28.71
N MET A 377 13.12 -29.51 -27.61
CA MET A 377 13.38 -28.61 -26.48
C MET A 377 14.33 -27.47 -26.86
N HIS A 378 14.23 -26.35 -26.14
CA HIS A 378 15.25 -25.32 -26.17
C HIS A 378 16.40 -25.68 -25.23
N THR A 379 17.63 -25.69 -25.75
CA THR A 379 18.84 -25.98 -24.96
C THR A 379 19.47 -24.74 -24.33
N GLU A 380 19.11 -23.55 -24.81
CA GLU A 380 19.60 -22.28 -24.28
C GLU A 380 18.63 -21.72 -23.22
N PHE A 381 19.12 -21.59 -21.99
CA PHE A 381 18.40 -21.00 -20.86
C PHE A 381 19.36 -20.24 -19.95
N ILE A 382 18.88 -19.14 -19.36
CA ILE A 382 19.59 -18.45 -18.29
C ILE A 382 19.67 -19.33 -17.03
N ARG A 383 20.77 -19.27 -16.31
CA ARG A 383 20.87 -19.80 -14.95
C ARG A 383 20.75 -18.62 -13.97
N VAL A 384 19.76 -18.66 -13.10
CA VAL A 384 19.49 -17.62 -12.10
C VAL A 384 19.74 -18.20 -10.72
N ALA A 385 20.27 -17.42 -9.78
CA ALA A 385 20.41 -17.84 -8.38
C ALA A 385 19.28 -17.26 -7.50
N PRO A 386 18.92 -17.87 -6.36
CA PRO A 386 17.84 -17.37 -5.49
C PRO A 386 18.02 -15.92 -5.04
N ASP A 387 19.26 -15.48 -4.85
CA ASP A 387 19.66 -14.13 -4.47
C ASP A 387 19.75 -13.14 -5.65
N THR A 388 19.55 -13.61 -6.89
CA THR A 388 19.59 -12.73 -8.07
C THR A 388 18.47 -11.68 -7.99
N PRO A 389 18.77 -10.38 -8.19
CA PRO A 389 17.76 -9.32 -8.22
C PRO A 389 16.70 -9.53 -9.31
N ILE A 390 15.42 -9.25 -8.99
CA ILE A 390 14.31 -9.39 -9.95
C ILE A 390 14.50 -8.50 -11.18
N LEU A 391 15.14 -7.34 -11.05
CA LEU A 391 15.43 -6.45 -12.18
C LEU A 391 16.29 -7.14 -13.26
N LYS A 392 17.28 -7.95 -12.89
CA LYS A 392 18.14 -8.67 -13.84
C LYS A 392 17.37 -9.70 -14.67
N ILE A 393 16.34 -10.32 -14.10
CA ILE A 393 15.49 -11.27 -14.83
C ILE A 393 14.38 -10.57 -15.62
N LYS A 394 14.07 -9.29 -15.33
CA LYS A 394 13.01 -8.53 -16.01
C LYS A 394 13.34 -8.34 -17.49
N GLU A 395 14.56 -7.91 -17.80
CA GLU A 395 15.04 -7.76 -19.19
C GLU A 395 15.00 -9.08 -19.96
N TYR A 396 15.50 -10.15 -19.32
CA TYR A 396 15.52 -11.49 -19.90
C TYR A 396 14.12 -12.02 -20.20
N LEU A 397 13.19 -11.91 -19.23
CA LEU A 397 11.82 -12.38 -19.40
C LEU A 397 11.00 -11.48 -20.31
N ALA A 398 11.33 -10.19 -20.46
CA ALA A 398 10.64 -9.27 -21.37
C ALA A 398 11.01 -9.47 -22.85
N GLY A 399 12.22 -9.94 -23.15
CA GLY A 399 12.72 -10.17 -24.51
C GLY A 399 11.93 -11.22 -25.32
N GLU A 400 12.11 -11.28 -26.64
CA GLU A 400 11.17 -11.99 -27.53
C GLU A 400 11.15 -13.53 -27.38
N ASN A 401 12.24 -14.17 -26.93
CA ASN A 401 12.42 -15.62 -27.09
C ASN A 401 12.37 -16.47 -25.81
N GLN A 402 12.51 -15.91 -24.61
CA GLN A 402 12.62 -16.69 -23.38
C GLN A 402 11.61 -16.21 -22.32
N ARG A 403 10.70 -17.09 -21.90
CA ARG A 403 9.58 -16.80 -20.97
C ARG A 403 9.67 -17.57 -19.65
N PHE A 404 10.81 -18.20 -19.41
CA PHE A 404 11.05 -19.18 -18.36
C PHE A 404 12.50 -19.04 -17.89
N ALA A 405 12.67 -18.85 -16.59
CA ALA A 405 13.98 -18.69 -15.94
C ALA A 405 14.13 -19.74 -14.83
N PRO A 406 14.92 -20.80 -15.04
CA PRO A 406 15.23 -21.79 -14.00
C PRO A 406 16.17 -21.18 -12.95
N VAL A 407 15.87 -21.47 -11.68
CA VAL A 407 16.60 -20.99 -10.50
C VAL A 407 17.43 -22.14 -9.93
N PHE A 408 18.72 -21.92 -9.75
CA PHE A 408 19.70 -22.91 -9.31
C PHE A 408 20.33 -22.53 -7.98
N ALA A 409 20.40 -23.49 -7.06
CA ALA A 409 21.33 -23.45 -5.94
C ALA A 409 22.50 -24.38 -6.27
N GLY A 410 23.65 -23.81 -6.66
CA GLY A 410 24.74 -24.58 -7.25
C GLY A 410 24.30 -25.23 -8.58
N ASP A 411 24.33 -26.57 -8.63
CA ASP A 411 23.91 -27.34 -9.80
C ASP A 411 22.47 -27.90 -9.72
N THR A 412 21.80 -27.73 -8.58
CA THR A 412 20.44 -28.23 -8.38
C THR A 412 19.42 -27.15 -8.74
N ILE A 413 18.39 -27.52 -9.49
CA ILE A 413 17.26 -26.63 -9.77
C ILE A 413 16.35 -26.56 -8.54
N VAL A 414 16.19 -25.36 -7.97
CA VAL A 414 15.44 -25.11 -6.74
C VAL A 414 14.14 -24.34 -6.96
N GLY A 415 14.00 -23.68 -8.11
CA GLY A 415 12.81 -22.91 -8.44
C GLY A 415 12.72 -22.57 -9.92
N VAL A 416 11.59 -22.00 -10.33
CA VAL A 416 11.39 -21.45 -11.67
C VAL A 416 10.66 -20.12 -11.59
N VAL A 417 11.04 -19.16 -12.41
CA VAL A 417 10.33 -17.89 -12.58
C VAL A 417 9.77 -17.78 -13.99
N THR A 418 8.50 -17.43 -14.10
CA THR A 418 7.83 -17.20 -15.38
C THR A 418 7.48 -15.72 -15.57
N ARG A 419 7.13 -15.32 -16.80
CA ARG A 419 6.57 -13.97 -17.06
C ARG A 419 5.35 -13.66 -16.20
N THR A 420 4.51 -14.65 -15.92
CA THR A 420 3.31 -14.45 -15.11
C THR A 420 3.68 -14.09 -13.67
N ASP A 421 4.74 -14.68 -13.14
CA ASP A 421 5.24 -14.35 -11.79
C ASP A 421 5.79 -12.92 -11.75
N LEU A 422 6.54 -12.52 -12.79
CA LEU A 422 7.05 -11.16 -12.94
C LEU A 422 5.94 -10.12 -13.14
N LEU A 423 4.90 -10.41 -13.95
CA LEU A 423 3.79 -9.49 -14.18
C LEU A 423 2.93 -9.31 -12.92
N ARG A 424 2.63 -10.40 -12.21
CA ARG A 424 1.93 -10.30 -10.92
C ARG A 424 2.72 -9.48 -9.91
N TYR A 425 4.03 -9.64 -9.90
CA TYR A 425 4.93 -8.83 -9.10
C TYR A 425 4.82 -7.34 -9.47
N ILE A 426 4.92 -7.00 -10.75
CA ILE A 426 4.84 -5.61 -11.23
C ILE A 426 3.48 -5.00 -10.85
N SER A 427 2.37 -5.70 -11.12
CA SER A 427 1.04 -5.20 -10.78
C SER A 427 0.81 -5.08 -9.27
N ALA A 428 1.46 -5.89 -8.44
CA ALA A 428 1.41 -5.75 -6.98
C ALA A 428 2.27 -4.58 -6.49
N ALA A 429 3.36 -4.24 -7.18
CA ALA A 429 4.19 -3.08 -6.90
C ALA A 429 3.52 -1.77 -7.34
N GLU A 430 2.89 -1.74 -8.53
CA GLU A 430 2.16 -0.58 -9.07
C GLU A 430 0.88 -0.28 -8.27
N LYS A 431 0.16 -1.31 -7.80
CA LYS A 431 -0.94 -1.09 -6.84
C LYS A 431 -0.48 -0.57 -5.47
N GLY A 432 0.83 -0.60 -5.19
CA GLY A 432 1.44 0.03 -4.03
C GLY A 432 1.83 1.49 -4.23
N SER A 433 1.87 1.99 -5.48
CA SER A 433 2.23 3.38 -5.82
C SER A 433 1.03 4.30 -6.06
N ASP A 434 -0.18 3.76 -6.29
CA ASP A 434 -1.42 4.54 -6.49
C ASP A 434 -2.23 4.77 -5.19
N HIS A 435 -1.63 4.58 -4.02
CA HIS A 435 -2.20 4.97 -2.73
C HIS A 435 -1.28 5.97 -2.03
N ASP A 436 -1.45 7.24 -2.41
CA ASP A 436 -1.20 8.30 -1.45
C ASP A 436 -2.16 8.10 -0.26
N GLY A 437 -1.57 7.80 0.90
CA GLY A 437 -2.29 7.56 2.15
C GLY A 437 -2.53 6.08 2.49
N LYS A 438 -1.72 5.57 3.44
CA LYS A 438 -1.86 4.27 4.13
C LYS A 438 -1.41 3.03 3.37
N SER A 439 -0.12 2.96 3.01
CA SER A 439 0.61 1.69 3.10
C SER A 439 1.29 1.55 4.49
N HIS A 440 0.51 1.77 5.54
CA HIS A 440 0.84 1.15 6.82
C HIS A 440 0.46 -0.32 6.70
N ASP A 441 1.48 -1.16 6.56
CA ASP A 441 1.59 -2.31 7.46
C ASP A 441 0.35 -3.23 7.48
N ASN A 442 0.03 -3.86 6.33
CA ASN A 442 -0.99 -4.92 6.28
C ASN A 442 -0.72 -6.02 7.32
N SER A 443 0.54 -6.20 7.76
CA SER A 443 0.88 -7.13 8.84
C SER A 443 0.35 -6.64 10.20
N ARG A 444 0.51 -5.36 10.56
CA ARG A 444 -0.06 -4.81 11.80
C ARG A 444 -1.58 -4.71 11.78
N ASP A 445 -2.22 -4.45 10.64
CA ASP A 445 -3.70 -4.43 10.56
C ASP A 445 -4.30 -5.84 10.68
N VAL A 446 -3.68 -6.85 10.08
CA VAL A 446 -4.13 -8.24 10.25
C VAL A 446 -3.87 -8.72 11.69
N VAL A 447 -2.72 -8.40 12.29
CA VAL A 447 -2.43 -8.75 13.69
C VAL A 447 -3.32 -8.01 14.69
N SER A 448 -3.67 -6.74 14.43
CA SER A 448 -4.62 -5.99 15.27
C SER A 448 -6.03 -6.59 15.17
N ARG A 449 -6.50 -6.94 13.96
CA ARG A 449 -7.77 -7.63 13.74
C ARG A 449 -7.79 -9.03 14.35
N LEU A 450 -6.69 -9.78 14.28
CA LEU A 450 -6.55 -11.06 14.98
C LEU A 450 -6.72 -10.89 16.49
N LYS A 451 -6.11 -9.86 17.09
CA LYS A 451 -6.22 -9.58 18.54
C LYS A 451 -7.61 -9.10 18.95
N ASN A 452 -8.29 -8.35 18.09
CA ASN A 452 -9.57 -7.72 18.40
C ASN A 452 -10.78 -8.62 18.09
N SER A 453 -10.69 -9.47 17.07
CA SER A 453 -11.80 -10.30 16.58
C SER A 453 -11.77 -11.74 17.07
N LEU A 454 -10.61 -12.27 17.49
CA LEU A 454 -10.51 -13.64 18.00
C LEU A 454 -10.54 -13.70 19.51
N GLN A 455 -11.13 -14.78 20.04
CA GLN A 455 -11.05 -15.09 21.46
C GLN A 455 -9.58 -15.31 21.87
N PRO A 456 -9.18 -14.93 23.10
CA PRO A 456 -7.80 -15.07 23.58
C PRO A 456 -7.23 -16.49 23.46
N GLU A 457 -8.10 -17.50 23.63
CA GLU A 457 -7.74 -18.91 23.49
C GLU A 457 -7.39 -19.30 22.05
N THR A 458 -8.18 -18.84 21.07
CA THR A 458 -7.91 -19.08 19.64
C THR A 458 -6.60 -18.46 19.19
N LEU A 459 -6.33 -17.22 19.61
CA LEU A 459 -5.08 -16.53 19.30
C LEU A 459 -3.87 -17.29 19.86
N ARG A 460 -4.00 -17.85 21.08
CA ARG A 460 -2.96 -18.67 21.69
C ARG A 460 -2.70 -19.94 20.89
N ILE A 461 -3.76 -20.64 20.46
CA ILE A 461 -3.63 -21.85 19.65
C ILE A 461 -2.92 -21.57 18.31
N LEU A 462 -3.27 -20.47 17.62
CA LEU A 462 -2.61 -20.09 16.36
C LEU A 462 -1.10 -19.83 16.55
N ARG A 463 -0.72 -19.17 17.65
CA ARG A 463 0.71 -18.97 17.99
C ARG A 463 1.42 -20.28 18.31
N ASP A 464 0.75 -21.17 19.04
CA ASP A 464 1.32 -22.47 19.41
C ASP A 464 1.53 -23.35 18.17
N LEU A 465 0.61 -23.29 17.19
CA LEU A 465 0.75 -23.96 15.88
C LEU A 465 1.94 -23.39 15.10
N GLY A 466 2.07 -22.08 15.04
CA GLY A 466 3.21 -21.38 14.44
C GLY A 466 4.55 -21.81 15.03
N ARG A 467 4.63 -21.83 16.37
CA ARG A 467 5.84 -22.23 17.10
C ARG A 467 6.27 -23.67 16.82
N ILE A 468 5.32 -24.61 16.71
CA ILE A 468 5.64 -25.99 16.32
C ILE A 468 6.11 -26.03 14.86
N GLY A 469 5.52 -25.22 13.98
CA GLY A 469 5.99 -25.06 12.60
C GLY A 469 7.46 -24.65 12.54
N ASP A 470 7.83 -23.60 13.28
CA ASP A 470 9.21 -23.11 13.37
C ASP A 470 10.18 -24.18 13.90
N GLN A 471 9.76 -24.99 14.89
CA GLN A 471 10.59 -26.07 15.45
C GLN A 471 10.84 -27.20 14.45
N LEU A 472 9.91 -27.42 13.53
CA LEU A 472 9.96 -28.48 12.52
C LEU A 472 10.49 -27.98 11.17
N ASP A 473 10.85 -26.71 11.05
CA ASP A 473 11.18 -26.04 9.78
C ASP A 473 10.07 -26.20 8.72
N LEU A 474 8.82 -26.15 9.18
CA LEU A 474 7.62 -26.28 8.36
C LEU A 474 6.88 -24.94 8.32
N LYS A 475 6.49 -24.52 7.11
CA LYS A 475 5.68 -23.32 6.94
C LYS A 475 4.21 -23.64 7.22
N VAL A 476 3.62 -22.91 8.15
CA VAL A 476 2.24 -23.14 8.62
C VAL A 476 1.40 -21.91 8.32
N TYR A 477 0.21 -22.11 7.78
CA TYR A 477 -0.69 -21.06 7.33
C TYR A 477 -2.11 -21.31 7.82
N ALA A 478 -2.80 -20.29 8.33
CA ALA A 478 -4.25 -20.30 8.42
C ALA A 478 -4.81 -19.91 7.04
N VAL A 479 -5.82 -20.61 6.52
CA VAL A 479 -6.26 -20.44 5.12
C VAL A 479 -7.78 -20.42 4.96
N GLY A 480 -8.25 -19.98 3.79
CA GLY A 480 -9.63 -20.20 3.35
C GLY A 480 -10.69 -19.35 4.07
N GLY A 481 -11.81 -19.99 4.43
CA GLY A 481 -12.98 -19.32 5.01
C GLY A 481 -12.68 -18.61 6.32
N PHE A 482 -11.81 -19.18 7.14
CA PHE A 482 -11.33 -18.56 8.39
C PHE A 482 -10.74 -17.17 8.16
N VAL A 483 -9.83 -17.05 7.19
CA VAL A 483 -9.15 -15.77 6.89
C VAL A 483 -10.12 -14.76 6.30
N ARG A 484 -11.01 -15.21 5.40
CA ARG A 484 -12.06 -14.36 4.84
C ARG A 484 -12.95 -13.78 5.93
N ASP A 485 -13.46 -14.62 6.81
CA ASP A 485 -14.44 -14.21 7.81
C ASP A 485 -13.80 -13.29 8.86
N LEU A 486 -12.54 -13.54 9.21
CA LEU A 486 -11.73 -12.62 10.01
C LEU A 486 -11.63 -11.23 9.37
N LEU A 487 -11.35 -11.14 8.07
CA LEU A 487 -11.24 -9.86 7.36
C LEU A 487 -12.58 -9.13 7.27
N LEU A 488 -13.69 -9.87 7.22
CA LEU A 488 -15.05 -9.35 7.20
C LEU A 488 -15.62 -9.03 8.60
N GLY A 489 -14.88 -9.33 9.67
CA GLY A 489 -15.35 -9.14 11.06
C GLY A 489 -16.47 -10.10 11.47
N ALA A 490 -16.63 -11.21 10.76
CA ALA A 490 -17.60 -12.25 11.09
C ALA A 490 -17.01 -13.23 12.11
N ALA A 491 -17.81 -13.62 13.10
CA ALA A 491 -17.41 -14.67 14.04
C ALA A 491 -17.37 -16.03 13.31
N ASN A 492 -16.17 -16.60 13.17
CA ASN A 492 -15.97 -17.93 12.59
C ASN A 492 -15.24 -18.85 13.60
N PHE A 493 -15.68 -20.10 13.68
CA PHE A 493 -15.18 -21.15 14.57
C PHE A 493 -14.40 -22.26 13.84
N ASP A 494 -14.43 -22.29 12.51
CA ASP A 494 -13.77 -23.33 11.71
C ASP A 494 -12.36 -22.89 11.34
N ILE A 495 -11.38 -23.31 12.15
CA ILE A 495 -9.97 -22.99 11.93
C ILE A 495 -9.38 -24.01 10.96
N ASP A 496 -9.12 -23.56 9.74
CA ASP A 496 -8.43 -24.33 8.70
C ASP A 496 -6.96 -23.94 8.63
N VAL A 497 -6.09 -24.93 8.85
CA VAL A 497 -4.63 -24.79 8.81
C VAL A 497 -4.07 -25.62 7.67
N THR A 498 -3.13 -25.05 6.94
CA THR A 498 -2.38 -25.74 5.90
C THR A 498 -0.89 -25.68 6.19
N VAL A 499 -0.23 -26.83 6.02
CA VAL A 499 1.19 -27.01 6.29
C VAL A 499 1.90 -27.32 4.97
N GLU A 500 2.94 -26.55 4.64
CA GLU A 500 3.80 -26.83 3.49
C GLU A 500 4.78 -27.96 3.86
N GLY A 501 4.30 -29.20 3.75
CA GLY A 501 5.01 -30.39 4.22
C GLY A 501 4.06 -31.52 4.60
N ASP A 502 4.40 -32.28 5.64
CA ASP A 502 3.56 -33.36 6.17
C ASP A 502 2.62 -32.85 7.28
N GLY A 503 1.40 -32.48 6.91
CA GLY A 503 0.38 -32.00 7.82
C GLY A 503 -0.11 -33.04 8.82
N ILE A 504 -0.02 -34.35 8.51
CA ILE A 504 -0.42 -35.41 9.45
C ILE A 504 0.64 -35.53 10.55
N LEU A 505 1.91 -35.62 10.16
CA LEU A 505 3.02 -35.65 11.11
C LEU A 505 3.03 -34.39 11.99
N PHE A 506 2.82 -33.21 11.39
CA PHE A 506 2.69 -31.96 12.12
C PHE A 506 1.56 -32.02 13.18
N ALA A 507 0.38 -32.52 12.79
CA ALA A 507 -0.75 -32.62 13.70
C ALA A 507 -0.51 -33.61 14.86
N GLU A 508 0.15 -34.73 14.60
CA GLU A 508 0.53 -35.72 15.62
C GLU A 508 1.53 -35.17 16.63
N ILE A 509 2.56 -34.47 16.15
CA ILE A 509 3.56 -33.82 17.01
C ILE A 509 2.91 -32.71 17.85
N PHE A 510 2.07 -31.88 17.24
CA PHE A 510 1.32 -30.85 17.96
C PHE A 510 0.45 -31.47 19.06
N ALA A 511 -0.31 -32.51 18.74
CA ALA A 511 -1.21 -33.13 19.71
C ALA A 511 -0.48 -33.81 20.87
N ALA A 512 0.69 -34.41 20.62
CA ALA A 512 1.53 -34.97 21.68
C ALA A 512 2.06 -33.87 22.63
N ALA A 513 2.41 -32.69 22.10
CA ALA A 513 2.93 -31.58 22.90
C ALA A 513 1.85 -30.90 23.77
N TYR A 514 0.60 -30.85 23.30
CA TYR A 514 -0.49 -30.11 23.96
C TYR A 514 -1.59 -31.00 24.56
N GLY A 515 -1.44 -32.33 24.52
CA GLY A 515 -2.40 -33.28 25.09
C GLY A 515 -3.72 -33.37 24.31
N CYS A 516 -3.69 -33.13 22.99
CA CYS A 516 -4.84 -33.21 22.11
C CYS A 516 -4.99 -34.62 21.51
N ARG A 517 -6.14 -34.89 20.88
CA ARG A 517 -6.36 -36.11 20.07
C ARG A 517 -6.27 -35.77 18.59
N VAL A 518 -5.76 -36.71 17.78
CA VAL A 518 -5.69 -36.54 16.32
C VAL A 518 -6.53 -37.60 15.64
N LYS A 519 -7.26 -37.18 14.61
CA LYS A 519 -7.90 -38.07 13.65
C LYS A 519 -7.35 -37.79 12.26
N SER A 520 -6.50 -38.68 11.76
CA SER A 520 -5.84 -38.55 10.46
C SER A 520 -6.62 -39.25 9.35
N HIS A 521 -6.48 -38.73 8.13
CA HIS A 521 -7.02 -39.25 6.89
C HIS A 521 -5.90 -39.31 5.84
N GLU A 522 -5.11 -40.39 5.87
CA GLU A 522 -3.88 -40.55 5.07
C GLU A 522 -4.09 -40.33 3.57
N LYS A 523 -5.19 -40.86 3.00
CA LYS A 523 -5.51 -40.75 1.57
C LYS A 523 -5.57 -39.29 1.06
N PHE A 524 -5.90 -38.34 1.93
CA PHE A 524 -6.05 -36.93 1.57
C PHE A 524 -4.98 -36.04 2.20
N GLY A 525 -4.06 -36.60 3.00
CA GLY A 525 -3.06 -35.83 3.72
C GLY A 525 -3.67 -34.82 4.69
N THR A 526 -4.81 -35.14 5.31
CA THR A 526 -5.49 -34.26 6.27
C THR A 526 -5.56 -34.89 7.66
N ALA A 527 -5.60 -34.07 8.68
CA ALA A 527 -5.74 -34.47 10.07
C ALA A 527 -6.61 -33.46 10.82
N ALA A 528 -7.42 -33.95 11.75
CA ALA A 528 -8.20 -33.13 12.66
C ALA A 528 -7.59 -33.21 14.07
N ILE A 529 -7.19 -32.07 14.62
CA ILE A 529 -6.74 -31.94 16.02
C ILE A 529 -7.97 -31.61 16.87
N VAL A 530 -8.25 -32.41 17.88
CA VAL A 530 -9.37 -32.27 18.80
C VAL A 530 -8.85 -31.95 20.20
N PHE A 531 -9.15 -30.75 20.69
CA PHE A 531 -8.74 -30.26 22.00
C PHE A 531 -9.65 -30.85 23.12
N PRO A 532 -9.16 -30.93 24.37
CA PRO A 532 -9.97 -31.40 25.51
C PRO A 532 -11.29 -30.63 25.73
N GLY A 533 -11.37 -29.36 25.29
CA GLY A 533 -12.58 -28.53 25.34
C GLY A 533 -13.57 -28.75 24.19
N GLY A 534 -13.30 -29.67 23.26
CA GLY A 534 -14.16 -29.97 22.11
C GLY A 534 -13.88 -29.14 20.85
N THR A 535 -13.05 -28.10 20.94
CA THR A 535 -12.57 -27.32 19.78
C THR A 535 -11.83 -28.22 18.81
N LYS A 536 -12.10 -28.05 17.52
CA LYS A 536 -11.51 -28.82 16.43
C LYS A 536 -10.74 -27.91 15.50
N ILE A 537 -9.55 -28.32 15.09
CA ILE A 537 -8.74 -27.66 14.06
C ILE A 537 -8.46 -28.65 12.95
N ASP A 538 -8.78 -28.25 11.73
CA ASP A 538 -8.50 -29.06 10.55
C ASP A 538 -7.14 -28.65 9.96
N VAL A 539 -6.26 -29.64 9.82
CA VAL A 539 -4.91 -29.50 9.28
C VAL A 539 -4.83 -30.25 7.96
N ALA A 540 -4.33 -29.59 6.93
CA ALA A 540 -4.10 -30.19 5.63
C ALA A 540 -2.65 -29.97 5.18
N SER A 541 -2.05 -30.98 4.56
CA SER A 541 -0.83 -30.77 3.76
C SER A 541 -1.18 -29.95 2.52
N THR A 542 -0.33 -29.00 2.14
CA THR A 542 -0.41 -28.35 0.82
C THR A 542 -0.38 -29.40 -0.28
N ARG A 543 -1.37 -29.35 -1.18
CA ARG A 543 -1.54 -30.40 -2.18
C ARG A 543 -2.01 -29.88 -3.53
N LEU A 544 -1.63 -30.62 -4.56
CA LEU A 544 -2.22 -30.52 -5.89
C LEU A 544 -3.27 -31.63 -6.01
N GLU A 545 -4.39 -31.31 -6.64
CA GLU A 545 -5.44 -32.27 -6.93
C GLU A 545 -5.56 -32.45 -8.44
N TYR A 546 -5.62 -33.70 -8.88
CA TYR A 546 -5.84 -34.04 -10.28
C TYR A 546 -7.06 -34.95 -10.41
N TYR A 547 -7.93 -34.62 -11.36
CA TYR A 547 -9.13 -35.39 -11.67
C TYR A 547 -8.95 -36.05 -13.03
N ASP A 548 -8.84 -37.37 -13.06
CA ASP A 548 -8.69 -38.13 -14.31
C ASP A 548 -9.92 -37.96 -15.22
N SER A 549 -11.11 -37.79 -14.61
CA SER A 549 -12.37 -37.52 -15.31
C SER A 549 -13.39 -36.84 -14.39
N PRO A 550 -14.40 -36.16 -14.95
CA PRO A 550 -15.45 -35.51 -14.16
C PRO A 550 -16.17 -36.49 -13.23
N GLY A 551 -16.26 -36.15 -11.93
CA GLY A 551 -17.01 -36.93 -10.94
C GLY A 551 -16.22 -38.02 -10.18
N VAL A 552 -14.93 -38.18 -10.46
CA VAL A 552 -14.04 -39.10 -9.70
C VAL A 552 -13.35 -38.36 -8.55
N LEU A 553 -12.99 -39.07 -7.48
CA LEU A 553 -12.19 -38.50 -6.39
C LEU A 553 -10.79 -38.11 -6.91
N PRO A 554 -10.22 -36.99 -6.43
CA PRO A 554 -8.94 -36.52 -6.94
C PRO A 554 -7.78 -37.44 -6.50
N THR A 555 -6.77 -37.52 -7.36
CA THR A 555 -5.43 -37.96 -6.96
C THR A 555 -4.69 -36.78 -6.35
N VAL A 556 -4.12 -36.99 -5.16
CA VAL A 556 -3.52 -35.93 -4.33
C VAL A 556 -1.99 -36.09 -4.31
N GLU A 557 -1.26 -35.01 -4.55
CA GLU A 557 0.21 -34.96 -4.49
C GLU A 557 0.66 -33.74 -3.66
N ARG A 558 1.74 -33.86 -2.87
CA ARG A 558 2.26 -32.72 -2.09
C ARG A 558 2.74 -31.59 -3.00
N SER A 559 2.49 -30.34 -2.61
CA SER A 559 2.81 -29.15 -3.40
C SER A 559 3.21 -27.97 -2.50
N SER A 560 3.49 -26.79 -3.07
CA SER A 560 3.65 -25.56 -2.29
C SER A 560 2.32 -24.90 -1.98
N LEU A 561 2.30 -23.98 -1.00
CA LEU A 561 1.11 -23.19 -0.68
C LEU A 561 0.54 -22.50 -1.92
N LYS A 562 1.42 -21.93 -2.75
CA LYS A 562 1.03 -21.28 -4.01
C LYS A 562 0.18 -22.21 -4.89
N MET A 563 0.65 -23.43 -5.12
CA MET A 563 -0.06 -24.41 -5.95
C MET A 563 -1.34 -24.92 -5.29
N ASP A 564 -1.37 -25.05 -3.96
CA ASP A 564 -2.59 -25.39 -3.20
C ASP A 564 -3.66 -24.29 -3.31
N LEU A 565 -3.27 -23.02 -3.25
CA LEU A 565 -4.20 -21.90 -3.39
C LEU A 565 -4.75 -21.80 -4.82
N TYR A 566 -3.91 -22.05 -5.85
CA TYR A 566 -4.33 -21.99 -7.26
C TYR A 566 -5.35 -23.05 -7.67
N ARG A 567 -5.44 -24.18 -6.96
CA ARG A 567 -6.44 -25.23 -7.25
C ARG A 567 -7.81 -24.96 -6.64
N ARG A 568 -7.96 -23.93 -5.79
CA ARG A 568 -9.22 -23.66 -5.09
C ARG A 568 -10.21 -23.00 -6.05
N ASP A 569 -11.44 -23.52 -6.07
CA ASP A 569 -12.49 -23.12 -7.02
C ASP A 569 -12.89 -21.64 -6.91
N PHE A 570 -12.73 -21.03 -5.75
CA PHE A 570 -13.09 -19.65 -5.49
C PHE A 570 -11.89 -18.82 -5.03
N THR A 571 -11.64 -17.72 -5.74
CA THR A 571 -10.57 -16.74 -5.44
C THR A 571 -10.67 -16.20 -4.01
N ILE A 572 -11.87 -16.08 -3.45
CA ILE A 572 -12.05 -15.61 -2.07
C ILE A 572 -11.54 -16.62 -1.02
N ASN A 573 -11.42 -17.90 -1.38
CA ASN A 573 -10.89 -18.96 -0.51
C ASN A 573 -9.39 -19.19 -0.71
N THR A 574 -8.71 -18.34 -1.51
CA THR A 574 -7.25 -18.37 -1.72
C THR A 574 -6.49 -17.47 -0.74
N LEU A 575 -7.15 -17.00 0.33
CA LEU A 575 -6.54 -16.18 1.36
C LEU A 575 -5.75 -17.05 2.35
N ALA A 576 -4.60 -16.55 2.79
CA ALA A 576 -3.72 -17.23 3.74
C ALA A 576 -3.05 -16.22 4.68
N ILE A 577 -2.88 -16.60 5.95
CA ILE A 577 -2.11 -15.88 6.96
C ILE A 577 -0.98 -16.80 7.41
N ALA A 578 0.26 -16.36 7.30
CA ALA A 578 1.41 -17.09 7.84
C ALA A 578 1.34 -17.12 9.36
N LEU A 579 1.61 -18.27 9.97
CA LEU A 579 1.61 -18.43 11.44
C LEU A 579 3.02 -18.57 12.02
N ALA A 580 4.05 -18.72 11.17
CA ALA A 580 5.44 -19.03 11.54
C ALA A 580 6.35 -17.78 11.56
N GLY A 581 7.25 -17.67 12.54
CA GLY A 581 8.35 -16.68 12.58
C GLY A 581 7.96 -15.19 12.67
N ALA A 582 8.92 -14.29 12.37
CA ALA A 582 8.83 -12.82 12.45
C ALA A 582 7.74 -12.16 11.58
N GLU A 583 6.90 -12.96 10.92
CA GLU A 583 5.77 -12.58 10.08
C GLU A 583 4.40 -12.63 10.80
N PHE A 584 4.34 -13.07 12.08
CA PHE A 584 3.12 -13.12 12.92
C PHE A 584 3.18 -12.33 14.23
#